data_AF-A0A0V0SSV3-F1
#
_entry.id   AF-A0A0V0SSV3-F1
#
_cell.length_a   1.000
_cell.length_b   1.000
_cell.length_c   1.000
_cell.angle_alpha   90.00
_cell.angle_beta   90.00
_cell.angle_gamma   90.00
#
_symmetry.space_group_name_H-M   'P 1'
#
loop_
_entity.id
_entity.type
_entity.pdbx_description
1 polymer ?
#
loop_
_entity_poly.entity_id
_entity_poly.type
_entity_poly.pdbx_seq_one_letter_code
_entity_poly.pdbx_strand_id
1 'polypeptide(L)'
;MDPVEWLESMEDFFVVTGVPSSQQAASARLSVNIAVRRELFPPGSPRDISWDELKRRFLDIYGHGESLIQLAVRFNGLKQRKNQSIREFAQEVAELGRRAG
;
A
#
# COMPACT_ATOMS: atom_id res chain seq x y z
N MET A 1 -1.24 -5.90 -3.87
CA MET A 1 -2.59 -5.99 -3.30
C MET A 1 -3.31 -4.75 -3.80
N ASP A 2 -4.43 -4.92 -4.49
CA ASP A 2 -5.25 -3.77 -4.83
C ASP A 2 -5.81 -3.18 -3.52
N PRO A 3 -5.60 -1.88 -3.26
CA PRO A 3 -6.02 -1.28 -2.00
C PRO A 3 -7.52 -1.25 -1.81
N VAL A 4 -8.28 -1.09 -2.89
CA VAL A 4 -9.74 -1.05 -2.86
C VAL A 4 -10.28 -2.44 -2.58
N GLU A 5 -9.79 -3.46 -3.30
CA GLU A 5 -10.21 -4.86 -3.06
C GLU A 5 -9.92 -5.32 -1.62
N TRP A 6 -8.78 -4.89 -1.05
CA TRP A 6 -8.46 -5.20 0.35
C TRP A 6 -9.42 -4.54 1.33
N LEU A 7 -9.79 -3.28 1.09
CA LEU A 7 -10.76 -2.57 1.92
C LEU A 7 -12.13 -3.24 1.88
N GLU A 8 -12.63 -3.58 0.69
CA GLU A 8 -13.88 -4.31 0.51
C GLU A 8 -13.85 -5.66 1.24
N SER A 9 -12.76 -6.42 1.09
CA SER A 9 -12.58 -7.70 1.79
C SER A 9 -12.61 -7.56 3.32
N MET A 10 -12.06 -6.47 3.86
CA MET A 10 -12.10 -6.19 5.29
C MET A 10 -13.51 -5.81 5.77
N GLU A 11 -14.27 -5.07 4.96
CA GLU A 11 -15.66 -4.73 5.27
C GLU A 11 -16.54 -5.98 5.30
N ASP A 12 -16.41 -6.86 4.32
CA ASP A 12 -17.08 -8.17 4.30
C ASP A 12 -16.71 -8.99 5.54
N PHE A 13 -15.42 -9.05 5.89
CA PHE A 13 -14.96 -9.71 7.10
C PHE A 13 -15.65 -9.14 8.35
N PHE A 14 -15.74 -7.82 8.51
CA PHE A 14 -16.38 -7.21 9.67
C PHE A 14 -17.87 -7.54 9.77
N VAL A 15 -18.57 -7.56 8.64
CA VAL A 15 -20.00 -7.92 8.56
C VAL A 15 -20.17 -9.38 8.96
N VAL A 16 -19.37 -10.29 8.40
CA VAL A 16 -19.47 -11.73 8.65
C VAL A 16 -19.15 -12.10 10.09
N THR A 17 -18.13 -11.50 10.69
CA THR A 17 -17.70 -11.85 12.06
C THR A 17 -18.32 -10.97 13.14
N GLY A 18 -19.09 -9.94 12.76
CA GLY A 18 -19.72 -9.01 13.71
C GLY A 18 -18.70 -8.18 14.50
N VAL A 19 -17.57 -7.76 13.90
CA VAL A 19 -16.58 -6.95 14.61
C VAL A 19 -17.21 -5.60 14.99
N PRO A 20 -17.20 -5.22 16.29
CA PRO A 20 -17.69 -3.91 16.70
C PRO A 20 -16.92 -2.78 16.01
N SER A 21 -17.59 -1.70 15.62
CA SER A 21 -16.97 -0.57 14.91
C SER A 21 -15.72 -0.01 15.61
N SER A 22 -15.70 -0.02 16.95
CA SER A 22 -14.55 0.42 17.76
C SER A 22 -13.31 -0.48 17.63
N GLN A 23 -13.45 -1.69 17.10
CA GLN A 23 -12.37 -2.67 16.95
C GLN A 23 -11.97 -2.92 15.49
N GLN A 24 -12.75 -2.44 14.52
CA GLN A 24 -12.53 -2.71 13.09
C GLN A 24 -11.12 -2.30 12.62
N ALA A 25 -10.67 -1.08 12.93
CA ALA A 25 -9.33 -0.63 12.55
C ALA A 25 -8.21 -1.47 13.18
N ALA A 26 -8.38 -1.86 14.45
CA ALA A 26 -7.43 -2.71 15.15
C ALA A 26 -7.37 -4.11 14.53
N SER A 27 -8.52 -4.68 14.14
CA SER A 27 -8.60 -5.97 13.44
C SER A 27 -7.97 -5.90 12.04
N ALA A 28 -8.24 -4.86 11.25
CA ALA A 28 -7.61 -4.69 9.94
C ALA A 28 -6.09 -4.54 10.02
N ARG A 29 -5.60 -3.84 11.05
CA ARG A 29 -4.15 -3.69 11.29
C ARG A 29 -3.44 -5.04 11.45
N LEU A 30 -4.14 -6.08 11.91
CA LEU A 30 -3.58 -7.41 12.08
C LEU A 30 -3.46 -8.19 10.76
N SER A 31 -4.29 -7.87 9.74
CA SER A 31 -4.27 -8.58 8.45
C SER A 31 -3.14 -8.12 7.51
N VAL A 32 -2.49 -6.99 7.80
CA VAL A 32 -1.35 -6.48 7.01
C VAL A 32 0.00 -6.80 7.66
N ASN A 33 1.06 -6.82 6.84
CA ASN A 33 2.42 -7.12 7.29
C ASN A 33 3.03 -5.97 8.13
N ILE A 34 4.18 -6.23 8.76
CA ILE A 34 4.81 -5.26 9.67
C ILE A 34 5.27 -3.97 9.00
N ALA A 35 5.64 -3.99 7.71
CA ALA A 35 6.04 -2.78 6.98
C ALA A 35 4.83 -1.87 6.77
N VAL A 36 3.74 -2.42 6.26
CA VAL A 36 2.46 -1.70 6.06
C VAL A 36 1.93 -1.14 7.39
N ARG A 37 2.05 -1.90 8.50
CA ARG A 37 1.66 -1.38 9.82
C ARG A 37 2.46 -0.16 10.25
N ARG A 38 3.77 -0.11 9.96
CA ARG A 38 4.64 1.02 10.32
C ARG A 38 4.34 2.26 9.47
N GLU A 39 3.93 2.05 8.23
CA GLU A 39 3.50 3.14 7.33
C GLU A 39 2.15 3.72 7.76
N LEU A 40 1.17 2.86 8.08
CA LEU A 40 -0.15 3.30 8.54
C LEU A 40 -0.13 3.94 9.95
N PHE A 41 0.78 3.47 10.80
CA PHE A 41 0.93 3.89 12.19
C PHE A 41 2.37 4.35 12.46
N PRO A 42 2.76 5.53 11.97
CA PRO A 42 4.08 6.08 12.23
C PRO A 42 4.30 6.33 13.74
N PRO A 43 5.55 6.40 14.20
CA PRO A 43 5.86 6.70 15.60
C PRO A 43 5.12 7.95 16.10
N GLY A 44 4.47 7.86 17.26
CA GLY A 44 3.67 8.94 17.84
C GLY A 44 2.21 9.00 17.36
N SER A 45 1.81 8.16 16.39
CA SER A 45 0.40 8.06 15.99
C SER A 45 -0.45 7.31 17.02
N PRO A 46 -1.74 7.69 17.20
CA PRO A 46 -2.69 6.91 17.99
C PRO A 46 -2.82 5.49 17.45
N ARG A 47 -2.89 4.50 18.33
CA ARG A 47 -3.08 3.09 17.94
C ARG A 47 -4.55 2.73 17.73
N ASP A 48 -5.43 3.52 18.33
CA ASP A 48 -6.88 3.45 18.34
C ASP A 48 -7.47 4.51 17.39
N ILE A 49 -7.25 4.30 16.09
CA ILE A 49 -7.91 5.12 15.07
C ILE A 49 -9.25 4.50 14.67
N SER A 50 -10.16 5.32 14.14
CA SER A 50 -11.39 4.80 13.54
C SER A 50 -11.10 4.03 12.25
N TRP A 51 -12.06 3.19 11.83
CA TRP A 51 -11.98 2.49 10.55
C TRP A 51 -11.84 3.48 9.37
N ASP A 52 -12.61 4.57 9.39
CA ASP A 52 -12.54 5.60 8.34
C ASP A 52 -11.18 6.29 8.27
N GLU A 53 -10.55 6.59 9.41
CA GLU A 53 -9.20 7.16 9.43
C GLU A 53 -8.16 6.17 8.90
N LEU A 54 -8.33 4.86 9.18
CA LEU A 54 -7.48 3.83 8.60
C LEU A 54 -7.65 3.78 7.07
N LYS A 55 -8.90 3.76 6.56
CA LYS A 55 -9.17 3.81 5.11
C LYS A 55 -8.50 5.01 4.46
N ARG A 56 -8.66 6.20 5.05
CA ARG A 56 -8.08 7.44 4.55
C ARG A 56 -6.56 7.31 4.41
N ARG A 57 -5.86 6.87 5.46
CA ARG A 57 -4.40 6.67 5.43
C ARG A 57 -3.99 5.61 4.42
N PHE A 58 -4.74 4.51 4.36
CA PHE A 58 -4.44 3.41 3.45
C PHE A 58 -4.56 3.83 1.99
N LEU A 59 -5.60 4.60 1.63
CA LEU A 59 -5.78 5.14 0.29
C LEU A 59 -4.84 6.31 -0.03
N ASP A 60 -4.44 7.11 0.97
CA ASP A 60 -3.41 8.15 0.80
C ASP A 60 -2.05 7.53 0.42
N ILE A 61 -1.70 6.41 1.03
CA ILE A 61 -0.42 5.71 0.78
C ILE A 61 -0.48 4.83 -0.47
N TYR A 62 -1.59 4.10 -0.65
CA TYR A 62 -1.67 3.04 -1.66
C TYR A 62 -2.72 3.31 -2.76
N GLY A 63 -3.68 4.21 -2.55
CA GLY A 63 -4.76 4.50 -3.49
C GLY A 63 -4.35 5.35 -4.70
N HIS A 64 -3.11 5.85 -4.72
CA HIS A 64 -2.54 6.54 -5.87
C HIS A 64 -1.81 5.57 -6.80
N GLY A 65 -2.48 5.14 -7.87
CA GLY A 65 -1.83 4.37 -8.95
C GLY A 65 -1.05 3.15 -8.46
N GLU A 66 0.08 2.87 -9.12
CA GLU A 66 0.92 1.72 -8.79
C GLU A 66 1.58 1.92 -7.40
N SER A 67 1.25 1.06 -6.43
CA SER A 67 1.79 1.15 -5.06
C SER A 67 3.33 1.08 -5.01
N LEU A 68 3.95 1.62 -3.96
CA LEU A 68 5.40 1.54 -3.74
C LEU A 68 5.95 0.10 -3.81
N ILE A 69 5.17 -0.87 -3.33
CA ILE A 69 5.55 -2.30 -3.39
C ILE A 69 5.55 -2.79 -4.83
N GLN A 70 4.55 -2.43 -5.64
CA GLN A 70 4.50 -2.80 -7.07
C GLN A 70 5.62 -2.11 -7.86
N LEU A 71 5.90 -0.84 -7.57
CA LEU A 71 7.03 -0.12 -8.14
C LEU A 71 8.37 -0.79 -7.78
N ALA A 72 8.57 -1.19 -6.52
CA ALA A 72 9.77 -1.89 -6.07
C ALA A 72 9.94 -3.26 -6.76
N VAL A 73 8.87 -4.04 -6.92
CA VAL A 73 8.90 -5.31 -7.65
C VAL A 73 9.30 -5.08 -9.11
N ARG A 74 8.73 -4.08 -9.78
CA ARG A 74 9.08 -3.72 -11.16
C ARG A 74 10.51 -3.24 -11.29
N PHE A 75 10.96 -2.40 -10.35
CA PHE A 75 12.33 -1.91 -10.31
C PHE A 75 13.33 -3.07 -10.18
N ASN A 76 13.08 -4.00 -9.25
CA ASN A 76 13.92 -5.19 -9.07
C ASN A 76 13.95 -6.11 -10.31
N GLY A 77 12.83 -6.17 -11.06
CA GLY A 77 12.74 -6.90 -12.31
C GLY A 77 13.36 -6.18 -13.51
N LEU A 78 13.66 -4.89 -13.37
CA LEU A 78 14.11 -4.06 -14.49
C LEU A 78 15.55 -4.40 -14.86
N LYS A 79 15.74 -4.81 -16.12
CA LYS A 79 17.06 -5.08 -16.70
C LYS A 79 17.15 -4.40 -18.05
N GLN A 80 18.30 -3.81 -18.36
CA GLN A 80 18.54 -3.26 -19.68
C GLN A 80 18.40 -4.37 -20.72
N ARG A 81 17.51 -4.16 -21.69
CA ARG A 81 17.23 -5.14 -22.74
C ARG A 81 18.36 -5.18 -23.76
N LYS A 82 18.55 -6.33 -24.43
CA LYS A 82 19.51 -6.43 -25.54
C LYS A 82 19.10 -5.43 -26.63
N ASN A 83 20.03 -4.58 -27.05
CA ASN A 83 19.84 -3.47 -28.01
C ASN A 83 19.07 -2.24 -27.49
N GLN A 84 18.77 -2.14 -26.19
CA GLN A 84 18.26 -0.91 -25.58
C GLN A 84 19.42 0.06 -25.31
N SER A 85 19.29 1.32 -25.69
CA SER A 85 20.32 2.31 -25.37
C SER A 85 20.36 2.62 -23.87
N ILE A 86 21.52 3.06 -23.39
CA ILE A 86 21.68 3.49 -21.99
C ILE A 86 20.72 4.64 -21.66
N ARG A 87 20.49 5.56 -22.62
CA ARG A 87 19.57 6.70 -22.44
C ARG A 87 18.13 6.22 -22.22
N GLU A 88 17.64 5.30 -23.05
CA GLU A 88 16.28 4.76 -22.91
C GLU A 88 16.13 3.99 -21.60
N PHE A 89 17.13 3.19 -21.23
CA PHE A 89 17.10 2.47 -19.96
C PHE A 89 17.09 3.43 -18.75
N ALA A 90 17.92 4.48 -18.78
CA ALA A 90 17.94 5.50 -17.73
C ALA A 90 16.61 6.25 -17.62
N GLN A 91 15.90 6.47 -18.74
CA GLN A 91 14.55 7.07 -18.73
C GLN A 91 13.53 6.15 -18.05
N GLU A 92 13.57 4.84 -18.30
CA GLU A 92 12.70 3.86 -17.63
C GLU A 92 12.96 3.79 -16.11
N VAL A 93 14.23 3.82 -15.70
CA VAL A 93 14.63 3.90 -14.29
C VAL A 93 14.13 5.21 -13.66
N ALA A 94 14.32 6.34 -14.33
CA ALA A 94 13.88 7.65 -13.85
C ALA A 94 12.35 7.77 -13.75
N GLU A 95 11.61 7.14 -14.67
CA GLU A 95 10.15 7.06 -14.63
C GLU A 95 9.66 6.33 -13.38
N LEU A 96 10.25 5.16 -13.07
CA LEU A 96 9.92 4.42 -11.86
C LEU A 96 10.27 5.20 -10.59
N GLY A 97 11.42 5.88 -10.58
CA GLY A 97 11.83 6.77 -9.49
C GLY A 97 10.85 7.92 -9.26
N ARG A 98 10.42 8.60 -10.33
CA ARG A 98 9.44 9.71 -10.23
C ARG A 98 8.08 9.25 -9.70
N ARG A 99 7.66 8.02 -10.02
CA ARG A 99 6.40 7.45 -9.51
C ARG A 99 6.50 7.04 -8.04
N ALA A 100 7.70 6.83 -7.53
CA ALA A 100 7.94 6.46 -6.13
C ALA A 100 7.99 7.68 -5.18
N GLY A 101 8.03 8.92 -5.70
CA GLY A 101 8.11 10.16 -4.92
C GLY A 101 9.37 10.95 -5.21
#